data_AF-A0A2E0UK92-F1
#
_entry.id   AF-A0A2E0UK92-F1
#
_cell.length_a   1.000
_cell.length_b   1.000
_cell.length_c   1.000
_cell.angle_alpha   90.00
_cell.angle_beta   90.00
_cell.angle_gamma   90.00
#
_symmetry.space_group_name_H-M   'P 1'
#
loop_
_entity.id
_entity.type
_entity.pdbx_description
1 polymer ?
#
loop_
_entity_poly.entity_id
_entity_poly.type
_entity_poly.pdbx_seq_one_letter_code
_entity_poly.pdbx_strand_id
1 'polypeptide(L)'
;MELVLNWISIASLMLIVLSLVNPAIALPWSKVKTRRKGVSIYGCIFFASIALYVVIYPATNLESRITSLLILCILFLAIGLASPGIVLPWSRNPTKASVLMFYLPPVLFLVAGLYYAVHSRQIDPRYDLPPAEVESADPVRALRYVVANELRGENNLGLSRVRSIDVTPTDGVGYDVKIEYNIDNAGTKNLFRMLSKMEMGNLYRAIYTSGRDVASASITAYFPVGNPAGDDPPVPVFSTTLDKKTADEADWNADRAELEIDILPGLWTETYVHPDYK
;
A
#
# COMPACT_ATOMS: atom_id res chain seq x y z
N MET A 1 -10.60 -8.92 19.56
CA MET A 1 -9.44 -8.28 20.23
C MET A 1 -8.93 -7.08 19.40
N GLU A 2 -9.09 -7.08 18.08
CA GLU A 2 -8.89 -5.91 17.20
C GLU A 2 -9.76 -4.69 17.57
N LEU A 3 -11.07 -4.91 17.77
CA LEU A 3 -12.01 -3.91 18.28
C LEU A 3 -11.52 -3.28 19.60
N VAL A 4 -10.98 -4.10 20.50
CA VAL A 4 -10.51 -3.67 21.83
C VAL A 4 -9.29 -2.76 21.71
N LEU A 5 -8.33 -3.11 20.85
CA LEU A 5 -7.15 -2.28 20.60
C LEU A 5 -7.50 -0.96 19.90
N ASN A 6 -8.47 -0.96 18.97
CA ASN A 6 -8.96 0.28 18.37
C ASN A 6 -9.61 1.20 19.42
N TRP A 7 -10.43 0.65 20.32
CA TRP A 7 -11.00 1.41 21.42
C TRP A 7 -9.92 1.95 22.37
N ILE A 8 -8.87 1.18 22.64
CA ILE A 8 -7.75 1.64 23.47
C ILE A 8 -6.98 2.78 22.78
N SER A 9 -6.73 2.68 21.47
CA SER A 9 -6.08 3.74 20.68
C SER A 9 -6.92 5.02 20.66
N ILE A 10 -8.23 4.91 20.42
CA ILE A 10 -9.14 6.07 20.40
C ILE A 10 -9.26 6.67 21.80
N ALA A 11 -9.45 5.85 22.83
CA ALA A 11 -9.55 6.32 24.21
C ALA A 11 -8.25 6.99 24.69
N SER A 12 -7.09 6.43 24.33
CA SER A 12 -5.80 7.05 24.65
C SER A 12 -5.60 8.37 23.91
N LEU A 13 -6.00 8.47 22.63
CA LEU A 13 -6.00 9.73 21.88
C LEU A 13 -6.91 10.78 22.53
N MET A 14 -8.13 10.41 22.91
CA MET A 14 -9.06 11.29 23.63
C MET A 14 -8.48 11.75 24.98
N LEU A 15 -7.81 10.85 25.70
CA LEU A 15 -7.17 11.17 26.98
C LEU A 15 -5.90 12.01 26.81
N ILE A 16 -5.18 11.94 25.68
CA ILE A 16 -4.13 12.89 25.32
C ILE A 16 -4.73 14.29 25.16
N VAL A 17 -5.82 14.42 24.39
CA VAL A 17 -6.50 15.71 24.18
C VAL A 17 -7.03 16.28 25.50
N LEU A 18 -7.70 15.46 26.31
CA LEU A 18 -8.17 15.86 27.64
C LEU A 18 -7.01 16.24 28.56
N SER A 19 -5.87 15.56 28.49
CA SER A 19 -4.67 15.91 29.27
C SER A 19 -4.09 17.27 28.91
N LEU A 20 -4.24 17.70 27.66
CA LEU A 20 -3.82 19.03 27.20
C LEU A 20 -4.76 20.12 27.69
N VAL A 21 -6.08 19.87 27.67
CA VAL A 21 -7.11 20.83 28.10
C VAL A 21 -7.15 20.92 29.64
N ASN A 22 -7.41 19.80 30.30
CA ASN A 22 -7.54 19.70 31.75
C ASN A 22 -6.94 18.39 32.29
N PRO A 23 -5.67 18.41 32.74
CA PRO A 23 -5.01 17.21 33.25
C PRO A 23 -5.65 16.64 34.51
N ALA A 24 -6.49 17.40 35.23
CA ALA A 24 -7.21 16.89 36.40
C ALA A 24 -8.34 15.93 36.03
N ILE A 25 -8.97 16.12 34.86
CA ILE A 25 -9.99 15.21 34.32
C ILE A 25 -9.33 13.97 33.74
N ALA A 26 -8.23 14.14 32.99
CA ALA A 26 -7.55 13.01 32.36
C ALA A 26 -6.79 12.14 33.36
N LEU A 27 -6.21 12.71 34.43
CA LEU A 27 -5.45 11.98 35.46
C LEU A 27 -6.12 12.04 36.84
N PRO A 28 -7.35 11.50 37.02
CA PRO A 28 -8.05 11.61 38.29
C PRO A 28 -7.32 10.86 39.42
N TRP A 29 -6.58 9.82 39.06
CA TRP A 29 -5.84 8.92 39.95
C TRP A 29 -4.41 9.37 40.26
N SER A 30 -3.85 10.34 39.51
CA SER A 30 -2.47 10.80 39.73
C SER A 30 -2.43 11.92 40.76
N LYS A 31 -1.54 11.80 41.75
CA LYS A 31 -1.22 12.90 42.70
C LYS A 31 -0.60 14.11 42.00
N VAL A 32 0.05 13.90 40.85
CA VAL A 32 0.68 14.96 40.03
C VAL A 32 -0.15 15.14 38.76
N LYS A 33 -0.89 16.25 38.67
CA LYS A 33 -1.85 16.56 37.60
C LYS A 33 -1.27 17.57 36.62
N THR A 34 -0.23 17.16 35.89
CA THR A 34 0.43 18.01 34.90
C THR A 34 0.11 17.56 33.48
N ARG A 35 -0.03 18.52 32.56
CA ARG A 35 -0.23 18.26 31.12
C ARG A 35 0.83 17.31 30.57
N ARG A 36 2.10 17.56 30.94
CA ARG A 36 3.25 16.76 30.53
C ARG A 36 3.11 15.28 30.94
N LYS A 37 2.67 15.01 32.17
CA LYS A 37 2.50 13.64 32.66
C LYS A 37 1.36 12.91 31.93
N GLY A 38 0.25 13.61 31.67
CA GLY A 38 -0.89 13.04 30.94
C GLY A 38 -0.53 12.69 29.50
N VAL A 39 0.11 13.62 28.79
CA VAL A 39 0.59 13.37 27.41
C VAL A 39 1.61 12.22 27.38
N SER A 40 2.55 12.15 28.32
CA SER A 40 3.52 11.04 28.36
C SER A 40 2.85 9.69 28.59
N ILE A 41 1.94 9.57 29.56
CA ILE A 41 1.31 8.27 29.89
C ILE A 41 0.39 7.83 28.74
N TYR A 42 -0.52 8.70 28.30
CA TYR A 42 -1.47 8.34 27.26
C TYR A 42 -0.82 8.26 25.87
N GLY A 43 0.24 9.03 25.63
CA GLY A 43 1.09 8.87 24.46
C GLY A 43 1.78 7.51 24.43
N CYS A 44 2.39 7.08 25.55
CA CYS A 44 2.97 5.75 25.65
C CYS A 44 1.92 4.64 25.45
N ILE A 45 0.73 4.78 26.02
CA ILE A 45 -0.37 3.81 25.83
C ILE A 45 -0.82 3.78 24.37
N PHE A 46 -0.97 4.94 23.72
CA PHE A 46 -1.33 5.04 22.31
C PHE A 46 -0.30 4.36 21.41
N PHE A 47 0.98 4.71 21.54
CA PHE A 47 2.04 4.09 20.74
C PHE A 47 2.23 2.60 21.06
N ALA A 48 2.11 2.20 22.32
CA ALA A 48 2.15 0.78 22.70
C ALA A 48 0.96 0.01 22.13
N SER A 49 -0.24 0.59 22.14
CA SER A 49 -1.43 -0.03 21.55
C SER A 49 -1.32 -0.19 20.04
N ILE A 50 -0.75 0.79 19.35
CA ILE A 50 -0.44 0.72 17.91
C ILE A 50 0.62 -0.36 17.66
N ALA A 51 1.70 -0.39 18.43
CA ALA A 51 2.74 -1.39 18.28
C ALA A 51 2.20 -2.81 18.54
N LEU A 52 1.39 -3.00 19.58
CA LEU A 52 0.73 -4.27 19.87
C LEU A 52 -0.25 -4.68 18.78
N TYR A 53 -0.97 -3.72 18.21
CA TYR A 53 -1.89 -3.92 17.09
C TYR A 53 -1.18 -4.38 15.82
N VAL A 54 -0.03 -3.77 15.52
CA VAL A 54 0.87 -4.15 14.41
C VAL A 54 1.39 -5.58 14.59
N VAL A 55 1.75 -5.97 15.83
CA VAL A 55 2.32 -7.29 16.12
C VAL A 55 1.27 -8.40 16.13
N ILE A 56 0.06 -8.14 16.64
CA ILE A 56 -0.98 -9.17 16.86
C ILE A 56 -1.86 -9.39 15.63
N TYR A 57 -2.05 -8.38 14.77
CA TYR A 57 -2.96 -8.44 13.62
C TYR A 57 -2.25 -8.22 12.28
N PRO A 58 -1.44 -9.19 11.83
CA PRO A 58 -0.64 -9.05 10.61
C PRO A 58 -1.43 -9.19 9.30
N ALA A 59 -2.66 -9.72 9.33
CA ALA A 59 -3.21 -10.35 8.12
C ALA A 59 -4.06 -9.46 7.19
N THR A 60 -4.89 -8.51 7.64
CA THR A 60 -5.93 -7.97 6.73
C THR A 60 -6.03 -6.46 6.56
N ASN A 61 -5.10 -5.66 7.09
CA ASN A 61 -5.05 -4.20 6.79
C ASN A 61 -3.80 -3.48 7.32
N LEU A 62 -2.73 -4.22 7.64
CA LEU A 62 -1.56 -3.68 8.33
C LEU A 62 -0.93 -2.51 7.57
N GLU A 63 -0.81 -2.64 6.26
CA GLU A 63 -0.27 -1.61 5.37
C GLU A 63 -1.11 -0.33 5.36
N SER A 64 -2.41 -0.43 5.10
CA SER A 64 -3.34 0.72 5.13
C SER A 64 -3.26 1.48 6.46
N ARG A 65 -3.07 0.75 7.58
CA ARG A 65 -2.93 1.31 8.93
C ARG A 65 -1.58 2.00 9.14
N ILE A 66 -0.48 1.35 8.74
CA ILE A 66 0.87 1.94 8.78
C ILE A 66 0.90 3.19 7.88
N THR A 67 0.32 3.14 6.69
CA THR A 67 0.20 4.26 5.76
C THR A 67 -0.62 5.40 6.35
N SER A 68 -1.76 5.14 6.98
CA SER A 68 -2.58 6.16 7.64
C SER A 68 -1.83 6.86 8.78
N LEU A 69 -1.11 6.09 9.60
CA LEU A 69 -0.28 6.63 10.68
C LEU A 69 0.91 7.41 10.13
N LEU A 70 1.53 6.94 9.05
CA LEU A 70 2.64 7.60 8.37
C LEU A 70 2.19 8.96 7.82
N ILE A 71 1.05 9.01 7.12
CA ILE A 71 0.47 10.26 6.61
C ILE A 71 0.20 11.23 7.75
N LEU A 72 -0.39 10.75 8.86
CA LEU A 72 -0.66 11.59 10.03
C LEU A 72 0.64 12.14 10.64
N CYS A 73 1.68 11.30 10.77
CA CYS A 73 2.99 11.72 11.25
C CYS A 73 3.66 12.74 10.32
N ILE A 74 3.59 12.55 9.00
CA ILE A 74 4.11 13.50 8.00
C ILE A 74 3.34 14.83 8.08
N LEU A 75 2.02 14.79 8.24
CA LEU A 75 1.18 15.98 8.36
C LEU A 75 1.53 16.77 9.63
N PHE A 76 1.67 16.10 10.78
CA PHE A 76 2.14 16.77 12.01
C PHE A 76 3.58 17.26 11.91
N LEU A 77 4.46 16.54 11.21
CA LEU A 77 5.81 17.00 10.92
C LEU A 77 5.78 18.31 10.11
N ALA A 78 4.99 18.37 9.03
CA ALA A 78 4.85 19.54 8.18
C ALA A 78 4.26 20.75 8.94
N ILE A 79 3.15 20.54 9.67
CA ILE A 79 2.54 21.58 10.51
C ILE A 79 3.52 22.04 11.59
N GLY A 80 4.26 21.13 12.20
CA GLY A 80 5.25 21.45 13.22
C GLY A 80 6.47 22.20 12.72
N LEU A 81 6.91 21.95 11.49
CA LEU A 81 7.98 22.73 10.87
C LEU A 81 7.57 24.18 10.58
N ALA A 82 6.28 24.41 10.28
CA ALA A 82 5.71 25.74 10.11
C ALA A 82 5.42 26.43 11.45
N SER A 83 4.81 25.72 12.39
CA SER A 83 4.43 26.22 13.70
C SER A 83 4.66 25.16 14.79
N PRO A 84 5.88 25.10 15.37
CA PRO A 84 6.25 24.09 16.36
C PRO A 84 5.32 24.05 17.57
N GLY A 85 4.77 25.20 17.98
CA GLY A 85 3.88 25.30 19.14
C GLY A 85 2.52 24.62 18.95
N ILE A 86 2.07 24.41 17.71
CA ILE A 86 0.80 23.72 17.43
C ILE A 86 0.91 22.23 17.69
N VAL A 87 2.03 21.61 17.28
CA VAL A 87 2.21 20.15 17.39
C VAL A 87 3.00 19.71 18.62
N LEU A 88 3.69 20.66 19.28
CA LEU A 88 4.35 20.48 20.58
C LEU A 88 3.85 21.53 21.61
N PRO A 89 2.53 21.62 21.90
CA PRO A 89 1.98 22.64 22.80
C PRO A 89 2.46 22.49 24.26
N TRP A 90 3.13 21.39 24.59
CA TRP A 90 3.72 21.12 25.89
C TRP A 90 5.21 21.47 26.00
N SER A 91 5.89 21.80 24.90
CA SER A 91 7.28 22.23 24.94
C SER A 91 7.35 23.66 25.46
N ARG A 92 8.24 23.93 26.41
CA ARG A 92 8.49 25.29 26.91
C ARG A 92 9.09 26.19 25.83
N ASN A 93 9.90 25.60 24.95
CA ASN A 93 10.52 26.26 23.80
C ASN A 93 10.34 25.34 22.57
N PRO A 94 9.17 25.34 21.93
CA PRO A 94 8.92 24.52 20.77
C PRO A 94 9.77 25.05 19.59
N THR A 95 10.77 24.29 19.19
CA THR A 95 11.63 24.61 18.03
C THR A 95 11.43 23.59 16.92
N LYS A 96 11.78 23.95 15.68
CA LYS A 96 11.77 23.02 14.54
C LYS A 96 12.62 21.77 14.82
N ALA A 97 13.77 21.94 15.48
CA ALA A 97 14.62 20.82 15.90
C ALA A 97 13.90 19.88 16.89
N SER A 98 13.08 20.43 17.80
CA SER A 98 12.28 19.62 18.72
C SER A 98 11.19 18.82 18.00
N VAL A 99 10.57 19.41 16.98
CA VAL A 99 9.58 18.74 16.12
C VAL A 99 10.24 17.59 15.35
N LEU A 100 11.40 17.84 14.73
CA LEU A 100 12.17 16.81 14.03
C LEU A 100 12.56 15.67 14.97
N MET A 101 13.11 15.95 16.14
CA MET A 101 13.47 14.91 17.11
C MET A 101 12.28 14.05 17.55
N PHE A 102 11.08 14.62 17.61
CA PHE A 102 9.89 13.91 18.07
C PHE A 102 9.21 13.10 16.96
N TYR A 103 9.05 13.67 15.77
CA TYR A 103 8.28 13.06 14.67
C TYR A 103 9.14 12.33 13.64
N LEU A 104 10.45 12.62 13.52
CA LEU A 104 11.32 11.91 12.57
C LEU A 104 11.50 10.42 12.94
N PRO A 105 11.79 10.03 14.20
CA PRO A 105 11.93 8.61 14.54
C PRO A 105 10.67 7.76 14.24
N PRO A 106 9.44 8.16 14.63
CA PRO A 106 8.25 7.38 14.27
C PRO A 106 7.98 7.37 12.76
N VAL A 107 8.26 8.46 12.03
CA VAL A 107 8.17 8.46 10.55
C VAL A 107 9.12 7.42 9.97
N LEU A 108 10.40 7.42 10.37
CA LEU A 108 11.39 6.45 9.89
C LEU A 108 10.99 5.01 10.24
N PHE A 109 10.50 4.80 11.47
CA PHE A 109 10.01 3.49 11.90
C PHE A 109 8.81 3.01 11.09
N LEU A 110 7.84 3.89 10.81
CA LEU A 110 6.67 3.57 10.00
C LEU A 110 7.05 3.33 8.53
N VAL A 111 8.01 4.07 7.97
CA VAL A 111 8.55 3.82 6.62
C VAL A 111 9.24 2.45 6.57
N ALA A 112 10.10 2.14 7.55
CA ALA A 112 10.75 0.83 7.63
C ALA A 112 9.73 -0.31 7.83
N GLY A 113 8.70 -0.08 8.66
CA GLY A 113 7.61 -1.02 8.87
C GLY A 113 6.77 -1.24 7.62
N LEU A 114 6.48 -0.19 6.86
CA LEU A 114 5.78 -0.27 5.58
C LEU A 114 6.63 -1.05 4.56
N TYR A 115 7.91 -0.71 4.45
CA TYR A 115 8.86 -1.42 3.59
C TYR A 115 8.90 -2.91 3.94
N TYR A 116 9.04 -3.25 5.22
CA TYR A 116 9.03 -4.64 5.69
C TYR A 116 7.70 -5.34 5.40
N ALA A 117 6.56 -4.69 5.68
CA ALA A 117 5.23 -5.24 5.42
C ALA A 117 5.01 -5.55 3.94
N VAL A 118 5.45 -4.67 3.04
CA VAL A 118 5.37 -4.88 1.59
C VAL A 118 6.32 -6.01 1.14
N HIS A 119 7.54 -6.07 1.69
CA HIS A 119 8.54 -7.05 1.28
C HIS A 119 8.35 -8.46 1.87
N SER A 120 7.64 -8.57 2.99
CA SER A 120 7.33 -9.85 3.64
C SER A 120 6.05 -10.49 3.12
N ARG A 121 5.34 -9.85 2.19
CA ARG A 121 4.15 -10.45 1.56
C ARG A 121 4.55 -11.74 0.86
N GLN A 122 3.78 -12.78 1.14
CA GLN A 122 3.95 -14.07 0.47
C GLN A 122 3.52 -13.94 -0.99
N ILE A 123 4.31 -14.56 -1.87
CA ILE A 123 3.92 -14.80 -3.26
C ILE A 123 2.77 -15.79 -3.24
N ASP A 124 1.84 -15.68 -4.19
CA ASP A 124 0.74 -16.65 -4.30
C ASP A 124 1.32 -18.07 -4.45
N PRO A 125 0.98 -19.02 -3.55
CA PRO A 125 1.61 -20.34 -3.52
C PRO A 125 1.47 -21.15 -4.81
N ARG A 126 0.51 -20.80 -5.68
CA ARG A 126 0.32 -21.45 -6.99
C ARG A 126 1.46 -21.16 -7.97
N TYR A 127 2.18 -20.05 -7.76
CA TYR A 127 3.20 -19.54 -8.67
C TYR A 127 4.54 -19.28 -7.99
N ASP A 128 4.66 -19.61 -6.69
CA ASP A 128 5.89 -19.44 -5.95
C ASP A 128 7.01 -20.32 -6.51
N LEU A 129 8.21 -19.75 -6.61
CA LEU A 129 9.43 -20.42 -7.03
C LEU A 129 10.55 -20.06 -6.04
N PRO A 130 11.33 -21.04 -5.57
CA PRO A 130 12.52 -20.76 -4.78
C PRO A 130 13.47 -19.84 -5.55
N PRO A 131 14.12 -18.86 -4.92
CA PRO A 131 15.01 -17.92 -5.62
C PRO A 131 16.12 -18.58 -6.45
N ALA A 132 16.61 -19.75 -6.00
CA ALA A 132 17.64 -20.52 -6.71
C ALA A 132 17.13 -21.20 -8.00
N GLU A 133 15.82 -21.31 -8.18
CA GLU A 133 15.17 -21.98 -9.32
C GLU A 133 14.65 -20.99 -10.37
N VAL A 134 14.60 -19.68 -10.07
CA VAL A 134 14.00 -18.69 -10.98
C VAL A 134 14.74 -18.59 -12.32
N GLU A 135 16.07 -18.64 -12.29
CA GLU A 135 16.87 -18.54 -13.52
C GLU A 135 16.79 -19.81 -14.38
N SER A 136 16.66 -20.97 -13.73
CA SER A 136 16.63 -22.29 -14.37
C SER A 136 15.22 -22.80 -14.69
N ALA A 137 14.19 -22.13 -14.20
CA ALA A 137 12.79 -22.46 -14.49
C ALA A 137 12.47 -22.30 -15.99
N ASP A 138 11.53 -23.10 -16.46
CA ASP A 138 10.97 -22.92 -17.80
C ASP A 138 10.35 -21.51 -17.93
N PRO A 139 10.34 -20.92 -19.14
CA PRO A 139 9.88 -19.54 -19.32
C PRO A 139 8.45 -19.29 -18.87
N VAL A 140 7.56 -20.29 -18.99
CA VAL A 140 6.17 -20.21 -18.55
C VAL A 140 6.10 -20.04 -17.03
N ARG A 141 6.81 -20.90 -16.28
CA ARG A 141 6.91 -20.78 -14.82
C ARG A 141 7.60 -19.50 -14.38
N ALA A 142 8.69 -19.12 -15.03
CA ALA A 142 9.41 -17.89 -14.71
C ALA A 142 8.54 -16.64 -14.90
N LEU A 143 7.79 -16.54 -16.00
CA LEU A 143 6.86 -15.44 -16.25
C LEU A 143 5.72 -15.40 -15.22
N ARG A 144 5.14 -16.56 -14.89
CA ARG A 144 4.12 -16.65 -13.83
C ARG A 144 4.66 -16.17 -12.48
N TYR A 145 5.88 -16.56 -12.13
CA TYR A 145 6.53 -16.10 -10.90
C TYR A 145 6.80 -14.60 -10.91
N VAL A 146 7.32 -14.02 -12.00
CA VAL A 146 7.57 -12.58 -12.12
C VAL A 146 6.29 -11.78 -11.84
N VAL A 147 5.18 -12.18 -12.47
CA VAL A 147 3.87 -11.54 -12.26
C VAL A 147 3.36 -11.74 -10.83
N ALA A 148 3.45 -12.96 -10.29
CA ALA A 148 2.98 -13.26 -8.94
C ALA A 148 3.81 -12.55 -7.86
N ASN A 149 5.11 -12.37 -8.08
CA ASN A 149 6.00 -11.64 -7.20
C ASN A 149 5.67 -10.14 -7.17
N GLU A 150 5.32 -9.55 -8.32
CA GLU A 150 4.83 -8.17 -8.39
C GLU A 150 3.46 -8.03 -7.69
N LEU A 151 2.59 -9.02 -7.82
CA LEU A 151 1.27 -9.09 -7.20
C LEU A 151 1.23 -9.81 -5.86
N ARG A 152 2.33 -9.81 -5.08
CA ARG A 152 2.37 -10.54 -3.81
C ARG A 152 1.38 -10.01 -2.76
N GLY A 153 0.85 -10.95 -1.96
CA GLY A 153 -0.08 -10.73 -0.85
C GLY A 153 -1.51 -10.39 -1.24
N GLU A 154 -2.19 -9.66 -0.36
CA GLU A 154 -3.61 -9.31 -0.49
C GLU A 154 -3.78 -7.83 -0.81
N ASN A 155 -4.92 -7.48 -1.43
CA ASN A 155 -5.35 -6.09 -1.56
C ASN A 155 -5.89 -5.56 -0.22
N ASN A 156 -6.21 -4.28 -0.14
CA ASN A 156 -6.73 -3.63 1.07
C ASN A 156 -8.16 -4.06 1.48
N LEU A 157 -8.76 -5.00 0.73
CA LEU A 157 -10.02 -5.67 1.04
C LEU A 157 -9.82 -7.11 1.56
N GLY A 158 -8.56 -7.58 1.68
CA GLY A 158 -8.25 -8.94 2.12
C GLY A 158 -8.44 -10.02 1.03
N LEU A 159 -8.49 -9.62 -0.25
CA LEU A 159 -8.53 -10.54 -1.38
C LEU A 159 -7.12 -10.78 -1.88
N SER A 160 -6.77 -12.02 -2.25
CA SER A 160 -5.50 -12.30 -2.94
C SER A 160 -5.36 -11.38 -4.15
N ARG A 161 -4.23 -10.68 -4.28
CA ARG A 161 -4.01 -9.79 -5.43
C ARG A 161 -3.98 -10.60 -6.72
N VAL A 162 -3.46 -11.82 -6.72
CA VAL A 162 -3.45 -12.69 -7.90
C VAL A 162 -4.76 -13.47 -8.01
N ARG A 163 -5.52 -13.23 -9.08
CA ARG A 163 -6.70 -14.03 -9.42
C ARG A 163 -6.31 -15.19 -10.32
N SER A 164 -5.72 -14.90 -11.47
CA SER A 164 -5.16 -15.90 -12.40
C SER A 164 -4.00 -15.33 -13.22
N ILE A 165 -3.02 -16.17 -13.51
CA ILE A 165 -1.94 -15.86 -14.46
C ILE A 165 -1.87 -17.00 -15.45
N ASP A 166 -2.24 -16.73 -16.69
CA ASP A 166 -2.10 -17.66 -17.80
C ASP A 166 -0.96 -17.23 -18.72
N VAL A 167 -0.16 -18.20 -19.14
CA VAL A 167 0.99 -17.98 -19.99
C VAL A 167 1.00 -19.08 -21.03
N THR A 168 0.77 -18.71 -22.28
CA THR A 168 0.64 -19.63 -23.39
C THR A 168 1.72 -19.36 -24.42
N PRO A 169 2.45 -20.39 -24.89
CA PRO A 169 3.42 -20.21 -25.97
C PRO A 169 2.70 -19.85 -27.27
N THR A 170 3.28 -18.93 -28.02
CA THR A 170 2.82 -18.48 -29.33
C THR A 170 3.85 -18.92 -30.37
N ASP A 171 3.41 -19.64 -31.40
CA ASP A 171 4.28 -20.31 -32.37
C ASP A 171 5.37 -19.38 -32.96
N GLY A 172 6.58 -19.47 -32.40
CA GLY A 172 7.76 -18.73 -32.85
C GLY A 172 7.77 -17.23 -32.53
N VAL A 173 6.82 -16.69 -31.75
CA VAL A 173 6.70 -15.25 -31.46
C VAL A 173 6.94 -14.91 -29.98
N GLY A 174 7.00 -15.92 -29.11
CA GLY A 174 7.22 -15.77 -27.68
C GLY A 174 6.05 -16.33 -26.87
N TYR A 175 5.66 -15.63 -25.81
CA TYR A 175 4.56 -16.03 -24.92
C TYR A 175 3.48 -14.95 -24.85
N ASP A 176 2.22 -15.38 -24.92
CA ASP A 176 1.06 -14.55 -24.58
C ASP A 176 0.80 -14.68 -23.07
N VAL A 177 0.70 -13.54 -22.39
CA VAL A 177 0.56 -13.46 -20.93
C VAL A 177 -0.78 -12.81 -20.57
N LYS A 178 -1.69 -13.55 -19.94
CA LYS A 178 -2.96 -13.03 -19.46
C LYS A 178 -2.98 -12.97 -17.93
N ILE A 179 -3.24 -11.79 -17.38
CA ILE A 179 -3.18 -11.50 -15.95
C ILE A 179 -4.54 -10.99 -15.50
N GLU A 180 -5.09 -11.64 -14.48
CA GLU A 180 -6.26 -11.16 -13.77
C GLU A 180 -5.89 -10.93 -12.31
N TYR A 181 -6.17 -9.74 -11.80
CA TYR A 181 -5.77 -9.35 -10.44
C TYR A 181 -6.86 -8.56 -9.72
N ASN A 182 -6.89 -8.65 -8.40
CA ASN A 182 -7.80 -7.85 -7.56
C ASN A 182 -7.10 -6.54 -7.16
N ILE A 183 -7.69 -5.42 -7.54
CA ILE A 183 -7.13 -4.09 -7.25
C ILE A 183 -7.54 -3.60 -5.86
N ASP A 184 -6.74 -2.69 -5.30
CA ASP A 184 -7.07 -1.97 -4.08
C ASP A 184 -8.28 -1.04 -4.23
N ASN A 185 -9.05 -0.89 -3.16
CA ASN A 185 -10.06 0.15 -3.05
C ASN A 185 -9.39 1.51 -2.91
N ALA A 186 -9.55 2.34 -3.94
CA ALA A 186 -8.99 3.68 -4.00
C ALA A 186 -9.92 4.78 -3.44
N GLY A 187 -11.11 4.44 -2.95
CA GLY A 187 -12.08 5.37 -2.36
C GLY A 187 -12.76 6.35 -3.34
N THR A 188 -12.11 6.71 -4.46
CA THR A 188 -12.67 7.57 -5.51
C THR A 188 -12.39 7.01 -6.90
N LYS A 189 -13.25 7.32 -7.88
CA LYS A 189 -13.09 6.85 -9.27
C LYS A 189 -11.79 7.35 -9.93
N ASN A 190 -11.40 8.59 -9.68
CA ASN A 190 -10.17 9.15 -10.26
C ASN A 190 -8.92 8.48 -9.68
N LEU A 191 -8.88 8.29 -8.35
CA LEU A 191 -7.77 7.58 -7.73
C LEU A 191 -7.73 6.12 -8.17
N PHE A 192 -8.89 5.49 -8.34
CA PHE A 192 -9.00 4.14 -8.87
C PHE A 192 -8.34 4.03 -10.26
N ARG A 193 -8.67 4.93 -11.19
CA ARG A 193 -8.07 4.92 -12.53
C ARG A 193 -6.57 5.12 -12.48
N MET A 194 -6.11 6.11 -11.71
CA MET A 194 -4.69 6.41 -11.58
C MET A 194 -3.92 5.21 -11.02
N LEU A 195 -4.39 4.62 -9.92
CA LEU A 195 -3.75 3.44 -9.31
C LEU A 195 -3.82 2.22 -10.23
N SER A 196 -4.93 2.01 -10.94
CA SER A 196 -5.03 0.93 -11.93
C SER A 196 -3.96 1.06 -13.01
N LYS A 197 -3.76 2.26 -13.55
CA LYS A 197 -2.74 2.52 -14.57
C LYS A 197 -1.33 2.30 -14.03
N MET A 198 -1.03 2.81 -12.85
CA MET A 198 0.27 2.59 -12.20
C MET A 198 0.56 1.10 -11.98
N GLU A 199 -0.40 0.36 -11.43
CA GLU A 199 -0.22 -1.08 -11.18
C GLU A 199 -0.07 -1.89 -12.47
N MET A 200 -0.90 -1.61 -13.49
CA MET A 200 -0.75 -2.24 -14.80
C MET A 200 0.58 -1.89 -15.46
N GLY A 201 1.04 -0.64 -15.33
CA GLY A 201 2.36 -0.22 -15.82
C GLY A 201 3.50 -0.98 -15.15
N ASN A 202 3.43 -1.19 -13.83
CA ASN A 202 4.39 -2.01 -13.10
C ASN A 202 4.42 -3.45 -13.59
N LEU A 203 3.25 -4.04 -13.86
CA LEU A 203 3.17 -5.40 -14.38
C LEU A 203 3.76 -5.50 -15.79
N TYR A 204 3.43 -4.58 -16.69
CA TYR A 204 4.04 -4.56 -18.03
C TYR A 204 5.55 -4.41 -17.95
N ARG A 205 6.04 -3.48 -17.13
CA ARG A 205 7.47 -3.33 -16.90
C ARG A 205 8.09 -4.64 -16.41
N ALA A 206 7.54 -5.25 -15.35
CA ALA A 206 8.06 -6.49 -14.80
C ALA A 206 8.17 -7.61 -15.85
N ILE A 207 7.16 -7.74 -16.71
CA ILE A 207 7.09 -8.78 -17.74
C ILE A 207 8.05 -8.49 -18.90
N TYR A 208 8.01 -7.29 -19.49
CA TYR A 208 8.81 -6.93 -20.66
C TYR A 208 10.29 -6.71 -20.33
N THR A 209 10.62 -6.37 -19.08
CA THR A 209 12.03 -6.30 -18.62
C THR A 209 12.53 -7.58 -17.96
N SER A 210 11.75 -8.67 -17.97
CA SER A 210 12.14 -9.95 -17.35
C SER A 210 13.24 -10.72 -18.08
N GLY A 211 13.62 -10.28 -19.29
CA GLY A 211 14.52 -11.00 -20.18
C GLY A 211 13.87 -12.21 -20.86
N ARG A 212 12.55 -12.35 -20.78
CA ARG A 212 11.77 -13.40 -21.45
C ARG A 212 11.07 -12.84 -22.70
N ASP A 213 10.84 -13.70 -23.68
CA ASP A 213 10.25 -13.30 -24.97
C ASP A 213 8.73 -13.24 -24.89
N VAL A 214 8.17 -12.05 -24.72
CA VAL A 214 6.73 -11.84 -24.52
C VAL A 214 6.11 -11.29 -25.80
N ALA A 215 5.20 -12.05 -26.40
CA ALA A 215 4.53 -11.70 -27.65
C ALA A 215 3.43 -10.66 -27.41
N SER A 216 2.59 -10.89 -26.40
CA SER A 216 1.57 -9.94 -25.95
C SER A 216 1.26 -10.15 -24.48
N ALA A 217 0.79 -9.08 -23.83
CA ALA A 217 0.30 -9.13 -22.46
C ALA A 217 -1.07 -8.46 -22.35
N SER A 218 -1.99 -9.10 -21.64
CA SER A 218 -3.32 -8.58 -21.31
C SER A 218 -3.51 -8.59 -19.80
N ILE A 219 -3.89 -7.45 -19.24
CA ILE A 219 -4.03 -7.27 -17.79
C ILE A 219 -5.43 -6.78 -17.49
N THR A 220 -6.18 -7.51 -16.67
CA THR A 220 -7.53 -7.17 -16.22
C THR A 220 -7.58 -6.99 -14.71
N ALA A 221 -8.00 -5.81 -14.26
CA ALA A 221 -8.29 -5.51 -12.86
C ALA A 221 -9.73 -5.88 -12.51
N TYR A 222 -9.89 -6.50 -11.35
CA TYR A 222 -11.16 -6.90 -10.75
C TYR A 222 -11.43 -6.13 -9.46
N PHE A 223 -12.67 -5.69 -9.27
CA PHE A 223 -13.09 -4.94 -8.08
C PHE A 223 -14.55 -5.25 -7.69
N PRO A 224 -14.89 -5.35 -6.39
CA PRO A 224 -16.27 -5.48 -5.92
C PRO A 224 -17.01 -4.13 -5.91
N VAL A 225 -17.75 -3.84 -6.97
CA VAL A 225 -18.34 -2.49 -7.23
C VAL A 225 -19.55 -2.16 -6.34
N GLY A 226 -20.35 -3.15 -5.94
CA GLY A 226 -21.61 -2.93 -5.22
C GLY A 226 -21.44 -2.70 -3.72
N ASN A 227 -20.68 -3.57 -3.06
CA ASN A 227 -20.33 -3.46 -1.65
C ASN A 227 -18.85 -3.81 -1.44
N PRO A 228 -17.94 -2.83 -1.56
CA PRO A 228 -16.50 -3.07 -1.41
C PRO A 228 -16.08 -3.61 -0.03
N ALA A 229 -16.94 -3.47 0.99
CA ALA A 229 -16.72 -3.99 2.33
C ALA A 229 -17.55 -5.26 2.64
N GLY A 230 -18.27 -5.80 1.66
CA GLY A 230 -19.11 -6.99 1.79
C GLY A 230 -18.70 -8.12 0.85
N ASP A 231 -19.55 -9.14 0.79
CA ASP A 231 -19.27 -10.41 0.11
C ASP A 231 -19.50 -10.38 -1.42
N ASP A 232 -19.61 -9.19 -2.02
CA ASP A 232 -19.84 -9.08 -3.45
C ASP A 232 -18.64 -9.64 -4.23
N PRO A 233 -18.85 -10.53 -5.20
CA PRO A 233 -17.75 -11.07 -5.97
C PRO A 233 -17.09 -9.96 -6.80
N PRO A 234 -15.74 -9.91 -6.86
CA PRO A 234 -15.05 -8.97 -7.74
C PRO A 234 -15.46 -9.18 -9.20
N VAL A 235 -15.75 -8.07 -9.89
CA VAL A 235 -16.08 -8.05 -11.33
C VAL A 235 -14.97 -7.34 -12.11
N PRO A 236 -14.77 -7.66 -13.40
CA PRO A 236 -13.77 -6.96 -14.20
C PRO A 236 -14.19 -5.51 -14.40
N VAL A 237 -13.27 -4.58 -14.16
CA VAL A 237 -13.54 -3.13 -14.18
C VAL A 237 -12.68 -2.38 -15.18
N PHE A 238 -11.43 -2.81 -15.36
CA PHE A 238 -10.48 -2.17 -16.25
C PHE A 238 -9.57 -3.23 -16.88
N SER A 239 -9.33 -3.14 -18.18
CA SER A 239 -8.43 -4.02 -18.90
C SER A 239 -7.51 -3.23 -19.79
N THR A 240 -6.26 -3.68 -19.92
CA THR A 240 -5.31 -3.17 -20.90
C THR A 240 -4.70 -4.31 -21.69
N THR A 241 -4.18 -3.99 -22.87
CA THR A 241 -3.37 -4.90 -23.68
C THR A 241 -2.18 -4.15 -24.27
N LEU A 242 -1.01 -4.78 -24.24
CA LEU A 242 0.21 -4.30 -24.88
C LEU A 242 0.83 -5.46 -25.65
N ASP A 243 1.14 -5.24 -26.93
CA ASP A 243 1.88 -6.22 -27.73
C ASP A 243 3.37 -5.89 -27.78
N LYS A 244 4.18 -6.88 -28.17
CA LYS A 244 5.64 -6.75 -28.24
C LYS A 244 6.09 -5.57 -29.10
N LYS A 245 5.48 -5.36 -30.26
CA LYS A 245 5.90 -4.31 -31.19
C LYS A 245 5.73 -2.94 -30.54
N THR A 246 4.60 -2.71 -29.89
CA THR A 246 4.34 -1.47 -29.16
C THR A 246 5.17 -1.36 -27.87
N ALA A 247 5.41 -2.48 -27.19
CA ALA A 247 6.30 -2.53 -26.02
C ALA A 247 7.75 -2.15 -26.37
N ASP A 248 8.24 -2.52 -27.55
CA ASP A 248 9.58 -2.18 -28.04
C ASP A 248 9.76 -0.67 -28.31
N GLU A 249 8.65 0.09 -28.43
CA GLU A 249 8.66 1.55 -28.58
C GLU A 249 8.77 2.28 -27.22
N ALA A 250 8.55 1.58 -26.10
CA ALA A 250 8.58 2.19 -24.77
C ALA A 250 10.02 2.39 -24.25
N ASP A 251 10.28 3.56 -23.64
CA ASP A 251 11.51 3.76 -22.88
C ASP A 251 11.38 3.15 -21.48
N TRP A 252 11.71 1.87 -21.36
CA TRP A 252 11.70 1.14 -20.09
C TRP A 252 12.69 1.66 -19.04
N ASN A 253 13.61 2.56 -19.43
CA ASN A 253 14.57 3.20 -18.52
C ASN A 253 14.12 4.58 -18.04
N ALA A 254 12.99 5.10 -18.53
CA ALA A 254 12.40 6.34 -18.06
C ALA A 254 12.12 6.29 -16.55
N ASP A 255 11.95 7.48 -15.94
CA ASP A 255 11.52 7.55 -14.54
C ASP A 255 10.20 6.78 -14.36
N ARG A 256 10.04 6.15 -13.19
CA ARG A 256 8.87 5.31 -12.92
C ARG A 256 7.56 6.06 -13.13
N ALA A 257 7.47 7.30 -12.67
CA ALA A 257 6.25 8.09 -12.82
C ALA A 257 5.97 8.42 -14.29
N GLU A 258 7.00 8.79 -15.05
CA GLU A 258 6.90 9.08 -16.48
C GLU A 258 6.47 7.84 -17.28
N LEU A 259 7.09 6.68 -16.99
CA LEU A 259 6.74 5.43 -17.65
C LEU A 259 5.28 5.03 -17.39
N GLU A 260 4.82 5.10 -16.14
CA GLU A 260 3.51 4.61 -15.71
C GLU A 260 2.35 5.58 -16.02
N ILE A 261 2.61 6.88 -16.04
CA ILE A 261 1.57 7.91 -16.19
C ILE A 261 1.49 8.44 -17.63
N ASP A 262 2.63 8.54 -18.32
CA ASP A 262 2.70 9.22 -19.61
C ASP A 262 3.01 8.26 -20.77
N ILE A 263 4.05 7.44 -20.65
CA ILE A 263 4.51 6.58 -21.76
C ILE A 263 3.55 5.41 -21.99
N LEU A 264 3.40 4.50 -21.02
CA LEU A 264 2.62 3.28 -21.21
C LEU A 264 1.13 3.55 -21.46
N PRO A 265 0.47 4.53 -20.79
CA PRO A 265 -0.91 4.88 -21.11
C PRO A 265 -1.13 5.42 -22.53
N GLY A 266 -0.08 5.95 -23.17
CA GLY A 266 -0.12 6.36 -24.57
C GLY A 266 0.11 5.22 -25.57
N LEU A 267 0.59 4.07 -25.10
CA LEU A 267 0.99 2.93 -25.93
C LEU A 267 0.00 1.76 -25.87
N TRP A 268 -0.50 1.40 -24.68
CA TRP A 268 -1.42 0.27 -24.57
C TRP A 268 -2.82 0.61 -25.10
N THR A 269 -3.60 -0.43 -25.38
CA THR A 269 -5.04 -0.29 -25.58
C THR A 269 -5.75 -0.46 -24.25
N GLU A 270 -6.62 0.49 -23.88
CA GLU A 270 -7.41 0.42 -22.64
C GLU A 270 -8.90 0.16 -22.90
N THR A 271 -9.55 -0.59 -22.00
CA THR A 271 -10.99 -0.86 -22.05
C THR A 271 -11.57 -0.84 -20.64
N TYR A 272 -12.55 0.05 -20.41
CA TYR A 272 -13.35 0.06 -19.19
C TYR A 272 -14.50 -0.94 -19.33
N VAL A 273 -14.42 -2.03 -18.58
CA VAL A 273 -15.37 -3.14 -18.66
C VAL A 273 -16.66 -2.80 -17.91
N HIS A 274 -16.55 -2.10 -16.78
CA HIS A 274 -17.70 -1.71 -15.97
C HIS A 274 -18.12 -0.24 -16.20
N PRO A 275 -19.42 0.07 -16.39
CA PRO A 275 -19.89 1.43 -16.71
C PRO A 275 -19.48 2.49 -15.69
N ASP A 276 -19.47 2.14 -14.41
CA ASP A 276 -19.14 3.09 -13.33
C ASP A 276 -17.69 3.59 -13.36
N TYR A 277 -16.81 2.93 -14.09
CA TYR A 277 -15.39 3.27 -14.14
C TYR A 277 -14.97 3.94 -15.44
N LYS A 278 -15.90 4.15 -16.41
CA LYS A 278 -15.70 4.95 -17.64
C LYS A 278 -15.49 6.43 -17.37
#